data_AF-A0A2E4ME32-F1
#
_entry.id   AF-A0A2E4ME32-F1
#
_cell.length_a   1.000
_cell.length_b   1.000
_cell.length_c   1.000
_cell.angle_alpha   90.00
_cell.angle_beta   90.00
_cell.angle_gamma   90.00
#
_symmetry.space_group_name_H-M   'P 1'
#
loop_
_entity.id
_entity.type
_entity.pdbx_description
1 polymer ?
#
loop_
_entity_poly.entity_id
_entity_poly.type
_entity_poly.pdbx_seq_one_letter_code
_entity_poly.pdbx_strand_id
1 'polypeptide(L)'
;MLSLVEKIVFVIIALSAMGASFITFGKMFRAIGRGTQPINWKDALLNFSKGLKVFISQNSLFKTRPVIGFIHALVAWGFTLYLLVNVVY
;
A
#
# COMPACT_ATOMS: atom_id res chain seq x y z
N MET A 1 2.02 28.29 -4.64
CA MET A 1 1.79 27.58 -5.92
C MET A 1 3.15 27.28 -6.53
N LEU A 2 3.35 26.08 -7.10
CA LEU A 2 4.62 25.73 -7.76
C LEU A 2 4.86 26.65 -8.98
N SER A 3 6.09 27.09 -9.16
CA SER A 3 6.57 27.72 -10.39
C SER A 3 6.43 26.77 -11.59
N LEU A 4 6.54 27.30 -12.81
CA LEU A 4 6.45 26.48 -14.03
C LEU A 4 7.50 25.36 -14.04
N VAL A 5 8.73 25.68 -13.64
CA VAL A 5 9.83 24.71 -13.56
C VAL A 5 9.52 23.62 -12.55
N GLU A 6 9.08 23.98 -11.34
CA GLU A 6 8.72 23.01 -10.30
C GLU A 6 7.54 22.12 -10.72
N LYS A 7 6.55 22.66 -11.45
CA LYS A 7 5.43 21.87 -12.00
C LYS A 7 5.91 20.82 -13.02
N ILE A 8 6.80 21.21 -13.92
CA ILE A 8 7.35 20.29 -14.94
C ILE A 8 8.14 19.17 -14.24
N VAL A 9 9.02 19.54 -13.30
CA VAL A 9 9.79 18.57 -12.51
C VAL A 9 8.86 17.64 -11.73
N PHE A 10 7.82 18.18 -11.09
CA PHE A 10 6.83 17.39 -10.38
C PHE A 10 6.15 16.35 -11.27
N VAL A 11 5.67 16.75 -12.46
CA VAL A 11 5.01 15.85 -13.40
C VAL A 11 5.96 14.75 -13.88
N ILE A 12 7.21 15.09 -14.20
CA ILE A 12 8.22 14.10 -14.61
C ILE A 12 8.46 13.07 -13.51
N ILE A 13 8.64 13.52 -12.26
CA ILE A 13 8.85 12.64 -11.11
C ILE A 13 7.62 11.77 -10.85
N ALA A 14 6.42 12.36 -10.88
CA ALA A 14 5.17 11.65 -10.66
C ALA A 14 4.96 10.53 -11.69
N LEU A 15 5.11 10.84 -12.99
CA LEU A 15 5.00 9.86 -14.06
C LEU A 15 6.06 8.76 -13.96
N SER A 16 7.30 9.13 -13.60
CA SER A 16 8.39 8.17 -13.41
C SER A 16 8.10 7.23 -12.25
N ALA A 17 7.63 7.76 -11.12
CA ALA A 17 7.25 6.97 -9.95
C ALA A 17 6.06 6.04 -10.25
N MET A 18 5.05 6.53 -10.96
CA MET A 18 3.91 5.72 -11.41
C MET A 18 4.35 4.59 -12.35
N GLY A 19 5.20 4.89 -13.34
CA GLY A 19 5.73 3.91 -14.28
C GLY A 19 6.57 2.84 -13.59
N ALA A 20 7.48 3.26 -12.71
CA ALA A 20 8.29 2.34 -11.90
C ALA A 20 7.42 1.45 -11.00
N SER A 21 6.39 2.03 -10.36
CA SER A 21 5.42 1.29 -9.55
C SER A 21 4.68 0.26 -10.40
N PHE A 22 4.12 0.65 -11.55
CA PHE A 22 3.40 -0.26 -12.44
C PHE A 22 4.27 -1.45 -12.88
N ILE A 23 5.51 -1.20 -13.27
CA ILE A 23 6.45 -2.24 -13.71
C ILE A 23 6.79 -3.19 -12.55
N THR A 24 7.14 -2.66 -11.39
CA THR A 24 7.61 -3.46 -10.24
C THR A 24 6.48 -4.26 -9.59
N PHE A 25 5.33 -3.63 -9.33
CA PHE A 25 4.13 -4.36 -8.89
C PHE A 25 3.69 -5.38 -9.93
N GLY A 26 3.72 -5.06 -11.22
CA GLY A 26 3.42 -6.01 -12.28
C GLY A 26 4.36 -7.23 -12.30
N LYS A 27 5.64 -7.06 -11.97
CA LYS A 27 6.58 -8.19 -11.79
C LYS A 27 6.20 -9.03 -10.56
N MET A 28 5.85 -8.38 -9.45
CA MET A 28 5.41 -9.04 -8.21
C MET A 28 4.16 -9.90 -8.45
N PHE A 29 3.11 -9.34 -9.07
CA PHE A 29 1.88 -10.09 -9.38
C PHE A 29 2.15 -11.29 -10.29
N ARG A 30 3.00 -11.12 -11.31
CA ARG A 30 3.42 -12.23 -12.18
C ARG A 30 4.20 -13.30 -11.44
N ALA A 31 5.07 -12.92 -10.50
CA ALA A 31 5.82 -13.88 -9.68
C ALA A 31 4.89 -14.67 -8.74
N ILE A 32 3.98 -13.99 -8.04
CA ILE A 32 2.98 -14.62 -7.16
C ILE A 32 2.07 -15.55 -7.97
N GLY A 33 1.60 -15.11 -9.14
CA GLY A 33 0.70 -15.88 -9.99
C GLY A 33 1.32 -17.14 -10.62
N ARG A 34 2.65 -17.28 -10.60
CA ARG A 34 3.34 -18.52 -11.02
C ARG A 34 3.36 -19.59 -9.93
N GLY A 35 2.93 -19.27 -8.71
CA GLY A 35 2.82 -20.25 -7.62
C GLY A 35 1.83 -21.35 -7.94
N THR A 36 2.06 -22.54 -7.38
CA THR A 36 1.18 -23.72 -7.57
C THR A 36 -0.18 -23.59 -6.87
N GLN A 37 -0.33 -22.59 -6.00
CA GLN A 37 -1.55 -22.31 -5.25
C GLN A 37 -2.13 -20.96 -5.71
N PRO A 38 -3.17 -20.95 -6.55
CA PRO A 38 -3.80 -19.70 -6.96
C PRO A 38 -4.46 -19.02 -5.75
N ILE A 39 -4.54 -17.69 -5.79
CA ILE A 39 -5.26 -16.92 -4.77
C ILE A 39 -6.74 -17.34 -4.79
N ASN A 40 -7.24 -17.87 -3.68
CA ASN A 40 -8.67 -18.08 -3.49
C ASN A 40 -9.36 -16.74 -3.20
N TRP A 41 -9.74 -16.03 -4.26
CA TRP A 41 -10.38 -14.73 -4.18
C TRP A 41 -11.70 -14.75 -3.41
N LYS A 42 -12.45 -15.86 -3.48
CA LYS A 42 -13.71 -16.01 -2.74
C LYS A 42 -13.44 -15.99 -1.24
N ASP A 43 -12.52 -16.82 -0.77
CA ASP A 43 -12.18 -16.88 0.65
C ASP A 43 -11.52 -15.58 1.13
N ALA A 44 -10.69 -14.94 0.29
CA ALA A 44 -10.09 -13.65 0.61
C ALA A 44 -11.16 -12.56 0.86
N LEU A 45 -12.18 -12.49 0.00
CA LEU A 45 -13.29 -11.55 0.16
C LEU A 45 -14.17 -11.89 1.37
N LEU A 46 -14.46 -13.17 1.60
CA LEU A 46 -15.22 -13.61 2.78
C LEU A 46 -14.49 -13.29 4.09
N ASN A 47 -13.16 -13.23 4.07
CA ASN A 47 -12.33 -12.90 5.22
C ASN A 47 -11.87 -11.43 5.24
N PHE A 48 -12.47 -10.56 4.42
CA PHE A 48 -12.05 -9.16 4.33
C PHE A 48 -12.10 -8.43 5.68
N SER A 49 -13.13 -8.66 6.49
CA SER A 49 -13.26 -8.08 7.84
C SER A 49 -12.13 -8.49 8.78
N LYS A 50 -11.69 -9.76 8.70
CA LYS A 50 -10.53 -10.27 9.45
C LYS A 50 -9.25 -9.61 8.98
N GLY A 51 -9.07 -9.47 7.67
CA GLY A 51 -7.94 -8.75 7.07
C GLY A 51 -7.90 -7.29 7.53
N LEU A 52 -9.03 -6.59 7.49
CA LEU A 52 -9.18 -5.22 7.94
C LEU A 52 -8.86 -5.08 9.43
N LYS A 53 -9.34 -6.00 10.28
CA LYS A 53 -9.02 -6.00 11.72
C LYS A 53 -7.52 -6.15 11.95
N VAL A 54 -6.85 -7.04 11.21
CA VAL A 54 -5.39 -7.20 11.30
C VAL A 54 -4.66 -5.96 10.77
N PHE A 55 -5.11 -5.35 9.68
CA PHE A 55 -4.56 -4.12 9.13
C PHE A 55 -4.71 -2.94 10.09
N ILE A 56 -5.86 -2.76 10.74
CA ILE A 56 -6.01 -1.66 11.69
C ILE A 56 -5.19 -1.94 12.95
N SER A 57 -5.23 -3.15 13.49
CA SER A 57 -4.55 -3.47 14.74
C SER A 57 -3.04 -3.65 14.62
N GLN A 58 -2.52 -3.96 13.43
CA GLN A 58 -1.10 -4.25 13.18
C GLN A 58 -0.53 -5.34 14.12
N ASN A 59 -1.40 -6.19 14.69
CA ASN A 59 -1.07 -7.17 15.73
C ASN A 59 -0.03 -8.21 15.29
N SER A 60 0.11 -8.48 13.99
CA SER A 60 1.15 -9.39 13.47
C SER A 60 2.56 -8.79 13.56
N LEU A 61 2.69 -7.47 13.40
CA LEU A 61 3.98 -6.77 13.42
C LEU A 61 4.49 -6.59 14.85
N PHE A 62 3.58 -6.28 15.79
CA PHE A 62 3.92 -6.04 17.19
C PHE A 62 4.46 -7.27 17.92
N LYS A 63 4.13 -8.48 17.45
CA LYS A 63 4.56 -9.73 18.09
C LYS A 63 6.07 -9.99 18.00
N THR A 64 6.70 -9.68 16.87
CA THR A 64 8.10 -10.05 16.62
C THR A 64 9.05 -8.86 16.69
N ARG A 65 8.57 -7.65 16.37
CA ARG A 65 9.38 -6.43 16.35
C ARG A 65 8.54 -5.23 16.85
N PRO A 66 8.28 -5.10 18.16
CA PRO A 66 7.31 -4.13 18.67
C PRO A 66 7.62 -2.68 18.30
N VAL A 67 8.89 -2.27 18.39
CA VAL A 67 9.30 -0.88 18.08
C VAL A 67 9.18 -0.59 16.58
N ILE A 68 9.73 -1.46 15.73
CA ILE A 68 9.68 -1.27 14.28
C ILE A 68 8.24 -1.43 13.76
N GLY A 69 7.48 -2.36 14.32
CA GLY A 69 6.06 -2.56 14.05
C GLY A 69 5.24 -1.32 14.41
N PHE A 70 5.57 -0.65 15.52
CA PHE A 70 4.93 0.62 15.89
C PHE A 70 5.18 1.71 14.86
N ILE A 71 6.44 1.92 14.48
CA ILE A 71 6.80 2.92 13.47
C ILE A 71 6.09 2.61 12.15
N HIS A 72 6.05 1.34 11.73
CA HIS A 72 5.35 0.92 10.52
C HIS A 72 3.84 1.16 10.61
N ALA A 73 3.24 0.89 11.77
CA ALA A 73 1.82 1.13 12.02
C ALA A 73 1.46 2.62 11.88
N LEU A 74 2.30 3.53 12.42
CA LEU A 74 2.09 4.97 12.26
C LEU A 74 2.08 5.40 10.79
N VAL A 75 2.98 4.85 9.98
CA VAL A 75 3.02 5.12 8.53
C VAL A 75 1.75 4.61 7.84
N ALA A 76 1.36 3.36 8.12
CA ALA A 76 0.16 2.75 7.54
C ALA A 76 -1.12 3.54 7.90
N TRP A 77 -1.30 3.89 9.18
CA TRP A 77 -2.45 4.68 9.63
C TRP A 77 -2.42 6.11 9.08
N GLY A 78 -1.25 6.75 9.06
CA GLY A 78 -1.09 8.11 8.53
C GLY A 78 -1.49 8.20 7.05
N PHE A 79 -0.99 7.30 6.20
CA PHE A 79 -1.38 7.27 4.79
C PHE A 79 -2.85 6.89 4.60
N THR A 80 -3.40 5.98 5.42
CA THR A 80 -4.82 5.61 5.36
C THR A 80 -5.71 6.81 5.68
N LEU A 81 -5.39 7.55 6.75
CA LEU A 81 -6.12 8.75 7.14
C LEU A 81 -6.01 9.83 6.07
N TYR A 82 -4.80 10.07 5.54
CA TYR A 82 -4.59 11.01 4.45
C TYR A 82 -5.46 10.67 3.25
N LEU A 83 -5.44 9.41 2.78
CA LEU A 83 -6.27 8.98 1.66
C LEU A 83 -7.76 9.15 1.98
N LEU A 84 -8.20 8.70 3.15
CA LEU A 84 -9.61 8.78 3.56
C LEU A 84 -10.11 10.21 3.52
N VAL A 85 -9.36 11.15 4.11
CA VAL A 85 -9.74 12.56 4.14
C VAL A 85 -9.78 13.14 2.73
N ASN A 86 -8.80 12.85 1.87
CA ASN A 86 -8.74 13.41 0.51
C ASN A 86 -9.73 12.79 -0.49
N VAL A 87 -10.36 11.65 -0.15
CA VAL A 87 -11.37 11.00 -1.00
C VAL A 87 -12.79 11.31 -0.53
N VAL A 88 -12.99 11.46 0.78
CA VAL A 88 -14.31 11.73 1.37
C VAL A 88 -14.63 13.22 1.42
N TYR A 89 -13.62 14.06 1.60
CA TYR A 89 -13.73 15.53 1.60
C TYR A 89 -13.02 16.10 0.38
#